data_AF-E3CNS9-F1
#
_entry.id   AF-E3CNS9-F1
#
_cell.length_a   1.000
_cell.length_b   1.000
_cell.length_c   1.000
_cell.angle_alpha   90.00
_cell.angle_beta   90.00
_cell.angle_gamma   90.00
#
_symmetry.space_group_name_H-M   'P 1'
#
loop_
_entity.id
_entity.type
_entity.pdbx_description
1 polymer ?
#
loop_
_entity_poly.entity_id
_entity_poly.type
_entity_poly.pdbx_seq_one_letter_code
_entity_poly.pdbx_strand_id
1 'polypeptide(L)'
;MFMRMMFFAPLAGALIYLLTGLGMSWVKTRLSKLLFNSSIAVVASACLVKGIVEVSGRTTSVDMPYWYVAAGLLCLSIMTGFIRPRKLA
;
A
#
# COMPACT_ATOMS: atom_id res chain seq x y z
N MET A 1 5.63 13.47 14.07
CA MET A 1 5.30 12.04 14.33
C MET A 1 5.15 11.22 13.04
N PHE A 2 4.49 11.76 12.00
CA PHE A 2 4.18 11.02 10.77
C PHE A 2 5.39 10.55 9.95
N MET A 3 6.48 11.33 9.85
CA MET A 3 7.69 10.88 9.12
C MET A 3 8.33 9.64 9.75
N ARG A 4 8.25 9.48 11.07
CA ARG A 4 8.77 8.29 11.76
C ARG A 4 7.90 7.06 11.51
N MET A 5 6.59 7.25 11.34
CA MET A 5 5.63 6.17 11.06
C MET A 5 5.70 5.67 9.61
N MET A 6 6.37 6.40 8.71
CA MET A 6 6.53 6.00 7.30
C MET A 6 7.19 4.63 7.15
N PHE A 7 8.15 4.28 8.01
CA PHE A 7 8.84 2.98 7.99
C PHE A 7 7.92 1.79 8.30
N PHE A 8 6.77 2.04 8.92
CA PHE A 8 5.80 1.00 9.23
C PHE A 8 5.14 0.42 7.96
N ALA A 9 4.95 1.24 6.92
CA ALA A 9 4.33 0.80 5.68
C ALA A 9 5.22 -0.19 4.88
N PRO A 10 6.52 0.08 4.63
CA PRO A 10 7.44 -0.91 4.07
C PRO A 10 7.59 -2.15 4.94
N LEU A 11 7.61 -2.01 6.27
CA LEU A 11 7.74 -3.15 7.19
C LEU A 11 6.53 -4.08 7.11
N ALA A 12 5.31 -3.52 7.14
CA ALA A 12 4.08 -4.29 6.93
C ALA A 12 4.04 -4.93 5.55
N GLY A 13 4.49 -4.22 4.51
CA GLY A 13 4.62 -4.75 3.16
C GLY A 13 5.57 -5.95 3.07
N ALA A 14 6.74 -5.85 3.70
CA ALA A 14 7.73 -6.93 3.75
C ALA A 14 7.19 -8.16 4.48
N LEU A 15 6.44 -7.98 5.57
CA LEU A 15 5.79 -9.07 6.28
C LEU A 15 4.75 -9.79 5.41
N ILE A 16 3.92 -9.05 4.68
CA ILE A 16 2.95 -9.65 3.74
C ILE A 16 3.68 -10.38 2.60
N TYR A 17 4.79 -9.85 2.08
CA TYR A 17 5.60 -10.54 1.07
C TYR A 17 6.27 -11.80 1.58
N LEU A 18 6.73 -11.81 2.84
CA LEU A 18 7.22 -13.02 3.51
C LEU A 18 6.12 -14.09 3.57
N LEU A 19 4.91 -13.71 3.99
CA LEU A 19 3.74 -14.60 4.01
C LEU A 19 3.35 -15.09 2.61
N THR A 20 3.53 -14.26 1.58
CA THR A 20 3.38 -14.69 0.18
C THR A 20 4.40 -15.76 -0.20
N GLY A 21 5.65 -15.64 0.24
CA GLY A 21 6.68 -16.66 0.04
C GLY A 21 6.33 -18.00 0.69
N LEU A 22 5.60 -17.96 1.81
CA LEU A 22 5.07 -19.13 2.53
C LEU A 22 3.73 -19.64 1.96
N GLY A 23 3.19 -19.01 0.90
CA GLY A 23 1.92 -19.41 0.27
C GLY A 23 0.66 -19.03 1.05
N MET A 24 0.78 -18.26 2.14
CA MET A 24 -0.31 -17.95 3.08
C MET A 24 -1.05 -16.63 2.76
N SER A 25 -0.63 -15.89 1.74
CA SER A 25 -1.14 -14.55 1.41
C SER A 25 -2.02 -14.55 0.14
N TRP A 26 -2.85 -13.51 -0.01
CA TRP A 26 -3.68 -13.27 -1.20
C TRP A 26 -2.87 -12.75 -2.41
N VAL A 27 -1.64 -12.25 -2.17
CA VAL A 27 -0.80 -11.59 -3.18
C VAL A 27 -0.10 -12.60 -4.09
N LYS A 28 -0.88 -13.41 -4.81
CA LYS A 28 -0.38 -14.53 -5.63
C LYS A 28 -0.11 -14.13 -7.08
N THR A 29 -1.01 -13.35 -7.68
CA THR A 29 -0.92 -12.91 -9.08
C THR A 29 0.08 -11.75 -9.25
N ARG A 30 0.69 -11.60 -10.44
CA ARG A 30 1.58 -10.45 -10.71
C ARG A 30 0.84 -9.11 -10.52
N LEU A 31 -0.41 -9.04 -10.97
CA LEU A 31 -1.24 -7.85 -10.85
C LEU A 31 -1.48 -7.49 -9.37
N SER A 32 -1.86 -8.47 -8.54
CA SER A 32 -2.08 -8.26 -7.10
C SER A 32 -0.80 -7.76 -6.39
N LYS A 33 0.38 -8.29 -6.75
CA LYS A 33 1.69 -7.81 -6.24
C LYS A 33 1.95 -6.35 -6.60
N LEU A 34 1.76 -5.97 -7.86
CA LEU A 34 2.00 -4.61 -8.32
C LEU A 34 1.04 -3.62 -7.64
N LEU A 35 -0.24 -3.95 -7.55
CA LEU A 35 -1.24 -3.14 -6.87
C LEU A 35 -0.95 -2.98 -5.37
N PHE A 36 -0.52 -4.07 -4.71
CA PHE A 36 -0.11 -4.03 -3.30
C PHE A 36 1.13 -3.15 -3.10
N ASN A 37 2.14 -3.31 -3.96
CA ASN A 37 3.36 -2.49 -3.93
C ASN A 37 3.06 -1.00 -4.13
N SER A 38 2.19 -0.67 -5.08
CA SER A 38 1.74 0.70 -5.32
C SER A 38 0.98 1.26 -4.12
N SER A 39 0.12 0.47 -3.46
CA SER A 39 -0.58 0.89 -2.24
C SER A 39 0.40 1.29 -1.14
N ILE A 40 1.43 0.48 -0.87
CA ILE A 40 2.47 0.78 0.13
C ILE A 40 3.21 2.08 -0.19
N ALA A 41 3.58 2.28 -1.47
CA ALA A 41 4.25 3.50 -1.91
C ALA A 41 3.39 4.75 -1.70
N VAL A 42 2.08 4.66 -1.93
CA VAL A 42 1.14 5.76 -1.68
C VAL A 42 1.00 6.05 -0.18
N VAL A 43 0.95 5.02 0.69
CA VAL A 43 0.93 5.22 2.15
C VAL A 43 2.21 5.91 2.63
N ALA A 44 3.37 5.48 2.15
CA ALA A 44 4.64 6.13 2.48
C ALA A 44 4.65 7.61 2.03
N SER A 45 4.14 7.88 0.83
CA SER A 45 4.00 9.24 0.31
C SER A 45 3.05 10.10 1.15
N ALA A 46 1.93 9.52 1.61
CA ALA A 46 0.99 10.20 2.52
C ALA A 46 1.68 10.62 3.82
N CYS A 47 2.47 9.72 4.42
CA CYS A 47 3.22 9.99 5.63
C CYS A 47 4.30 11.07 5.42
N LEU A 48 4.96 11.09 4.26
CA LEU A 48 5.93 12.13 3.89
C LEU A 48 5.28 13.50 3.74
N VAL A 49 4.23 13.59 2.92
CA VAL A 49 3.53 14.87 2.67
C VAL A 49 2.98 15.43 3.98
N LYS A 50 2.30 14.58 4.77
CA LYS A 50 1.77 15.00 6.07
C LYS A 50 2.88 15.39 7.06
N GLY A 51 3.99 14.67 7.04
CA GLY A 51 5.18 14.99 7.83
C GLY A 51 5.79 16.34 7.50
N ILE A 52 5.96 16.64 6.21
CA ILE A 52 6.49 17.92 5.72
C ILE A 52 5.56 19.08 6.14
N VAL A 53 4.25 18.87 6.02
CA VAL A 53 3.25 19.87 6.40
C VAL A 53 3.27 20.15 7.90
N GLU A 54 3.34 19.10 8.73
CA GLU A 54 3.43 19.19 10.19
C GLU A 54 4.70 19.95 10.63
N VAL A 55 5.86 19.62 10.04
CA VAL A 55 7.13 20.32 10.32
C VAL A 55 7.09 21.78 9.84
N SER A 56 6.34 22.07 8.78
CA SER A 56 6.14 23.42 8.27
C SER A 56 5.17 24.26 9.11
N GLY A 57 4.55 23.72 10.15
CA GLY A 57 3.54 24.42 10.96
C GLY A 57 2.24 24.75 10.22
N ARG A 58 2.00 24.09 9.08
CA ARG A 58 0.80 24.28 8.26
C ARG A 58 -0.21 23.17 8.53
N THR A 59 -1.48 23.42 8.22
CA THR A 59 -2.52 22.39 8.18
C THR A 59 -3.02 22.28 6.74
N THR A 60 -3.18 21.05 6.26
CA THR A 60 -3.69 20.80 4.91
C THR A 60 -4.50 19.51 4.91
N SER A 61 -5.54 19.46 4.08
CA SER A 61 -6.34 18.26 3.84
C SER A 61 -5.84 17.44 2.65
N VAL A 62 -4.65 17.77 2.13
CA VAL A 62 -4.02 17.08 0.99
C VAL A 62 -3.61 15.65 1.35
N ASP A 63 -3.63 15.23 2.62
CA ASP A 63 -3.38 13.85 3.03
C ASP A 63 -4.55 12.89 2.71
N MET A 64 -5.80 13.36 2.80
CA MET A 64 -7.00 12.58 2.50
C MET A 64 -6.98 11.83 1.15
N PRO A 65 -6.67 12.48 0.00
CA PRO A 65 -6.65 11.79 -1.29
C PRO A 65 -5.62 10.65 -1.33
N TYR A 66 -4.48 10.78 -0.66
CA TYR A 66 -3.50 9.70 -0.62
C TYR A 66 -4.05 8.47 0.12
N TRP A 67 -4.78 8.66 1.22
CA TRP A 67 -5.41 7.56 1.94
C TRP A 67 -6.48 6.87 1.11
N TYR A 68 -7.30 7.62 0.37
CA TYR A 68 -8.30 7.03 -0.53
C TYR A 68 -7.66 6.21 -1.66
N VAL A 69 -6.60 6.73 -2.29
CA VAL A 69 -5.88 6.01 -3.36
C VAL A 69 -5.18 4.76 -2.81
N ALA A 70 -4.53 4.86 -1.65
CA ALA A 70 -3.89 3.72 -1.01
C ALA A 70 -4.89 2.60 -0.70
N ALA A 71 -6.06 2.95 -0.13
CA ALA A 71 -7.13 2.01 0.18
C ALA A 71 -7.73 1.39 -1.09
N GLY A 72 -7.93 2.19 -2.14
CA GLY A 72 -8.41 1.71 -3.44
C GLY A 72 -7.46 0.69 -4.07
N LEU A 73 -6.15 0.98 -4.09
CA LEU A 73 -5.13 0.07 -4.60
C LEU A 73 -5.03 -1.22 -3.77
N LEU A 74 -5.17 -1.13 -2.45
CA LEU A 74 -5.19 -2.30 -1.57
C LEU A 74 -6.42 -3.18 -1.85
N CYS A 75 -7.60 -2.58 -1.97
CA CYS A 75 -8.83 -3.28 -2.29
C CYS A 75 -8.73 -3.99 -3.64
N LEU A 76 -8.23 -3.29 -4.67
CA LEU A 76 -7.97 -3.87 -5.99
C LEU A 76 -6.95 -5.01 -5.93
N SER A 77 -5.90 -4.89 -5.11
CA SER A 77 -4.93 -5.96 -4.89
C SER A 77 -5.59 -7.21 -4.30
N ILE A 78 -6.48 -7.04 -3.32
CA ILE A 78 -7.23 -8.13 -2.69
C ILE A 78 -8.16 -8.79 -3.73
N MET A 79 -8.98 -8.00 -4.43
CA MET A 79 -9.90 -8.49 -5.46
C MET A 79 -9.15 -9.29 -6.54
N THR A 80 -8.06 -8.75 -7.07
CA THR A 80 -7.23 -9.40 -8.10
C THR A 80 -6.41 -10.59 -7.59
N GLY A 81 -6.24 -10.71 -6.27
CA GLY A 81 -5.63 -11.88 -5.62
C GLY A 81 -6.59 -13.08 -5.55
N PHE A 82 -7.89 -12.82 -5.37
CA PHE A 82 -8.94 -13.84 -5.36
C PHE A 82 -9.45 -14.22 -6.75
N ILE A 83 -9.36 -13.31 -7.72
CA ILE A 83 -9.70 -13.60 -9.12
C ILE A 83 -8.68 -14.61 -9.67
N ARG A 84 -9.15 -15.85 -9.88
CA ARG A 84 -8.37 -16.94 -10.47
C ARG A 84 -7.88 -16.53 -11.86
N PRO A 85 -6.59 -16.72 -12.22
CA PRO A 85 -6.17 -16.48 -13.59
C PRO A 85 -6.98 -17.40 -14.50
N ARG A 86 -7.74 -16.82 -15.45
CA ARG A 86 -8.24 -17.61 -16.57
C ARG A 86 -6.99 -18.09 -17.31
N LYS A 87 -6.74 -19.40 -17.33
CA LYS A 87 -5.84 -19.96 -18.34
C LYS A 87 -6.49 -19.61 -19.67
N LEU A 88 -5.93 -18.65 -20.42
CA LEU A 88 -6.20 -18.60 -21.85
C LEU A 88 -5.56 -19.88 -22.40
N ALA A 89 -6.43 -20.84 -22.71
CA ALA A 89 -6.11 -22.01 -23.52
C ALA A 89 -6.05 -21.58 -24.99
#